data_AF-A0ABD4KSX8-F1
#
_entry.id   AF-A0ABD4KSX8-F1
#
_cell.length_a   1.000
_cell.length_b   1.000
_cell.length_c   1.000
_cell.angle_alpha   90.00
_cell.angle_beta   90.00
_cell.angle_gamma   90.00
#
_symmetry.space_group_name_H-M   'P 1'
#
loop_
_entity.id
_entity.type
_entity.pdbx_description
1 polymer ?
#
loop_
_entity_poly.entity_id
_entity_poly.type
_entity_poly.pdbx_seq_one_letter_code
_entity_poly.pdbx_strand_id
1 'polypeptide(L)'
;RVLGYQPKGVAARLQAQSGYFTYHKEPEFKIENEFFEPAKHQTLFEWIIPANAKVSIILMLDRLSVNYKTLFPDLDGLSKHHCLMDEVKAIQKRR
;
A
#
# COMPACT_ATOMS: atom_id res chain seq x y z
N ARG A 1 8.66 -13.34 5.85
CA ARG A 1 7.78 -13.25 7.05
C ARG A 1 6.56 -12.38 6.73
N VAL A 2 5.35 -12.90 6.88
CA VAL A 2 4.11 -12.14 6.64
C VAL A 2 3.82 -11.21 7.82
N LEU A 3 3.59 -9.92 7.55
CA LEU A 3 3.15 -8.94 8.55
C LEU A 3 1.69 -8.57 8.29
N GLY A 4 0.83 -8.77 9.29
CA GLY A 4 -0.58 -8.39 9.24
C GLY A 4 -0.82 -7.05 9.93
N TYR A 5 -1.54 -6.14 9.26
CA TYR A 5 -2.04 -4.91 9.84
C TYR A 5 -3.57 -4.88 9.75
N GLN A 6 -4.22 -4.76 10.90
CA GLN A 6 -5.65 -4.51 10.99
C GLN A 6 -5.85 -3.03 11.31
N PRO A 7 -6.43 -2.23 10.40
CA PRO A 7 -6.72 -0.83 10.66
C PRO A 7 -7.70 -0.71 11.84
N LYS A 8 -7.46 0.24 12.76
CA LYS A 8 -8.45 0.56 13.80
C LYS A 8 -9.70 1.13 13.11
N GLY A 9 -10.81 0.42 13.22
CA GLY A 9 -12.05 0.79 12.54
C GLY A 9 -12.63 2.09 13.11
N VAL A 10 -12.61 3.17 12.32
CA VAL A 10 -13.19 4.47 12.68
C VAL A 10 -14.71 4.52 12.38
N ALA A 11 -15.21 3.60 11.55
CA ALA A 11 -16.62 3.51 11.17
C ALA A 11 -17.05 2.04 10.99
N ALA A 12 -18.30 1.70 11.35
CA ALA A 12 -18.86 0.35 11.26
C ALA A 12 -18.77 -0.27 9.85
N ARG A 13 -18.83 0.56 8.81
CA ARG A 13 -18.65 0.15 7.41
C ARG A 13 -17.25 -0.40 7.12
N LEU A 14 -16.20 0.14 7.76
CA LEU A 14 -14.82 -0.34 7.61
C LEU A 14 -14.59 -1.63 8.41
N GLN A 15 -15.30 -1.82 9.53
CA GLN A 15 -15.27 -3.08 10.28
C GLN A 15 -16.03 -4.20 9.56
N ALA A 16 -17.12 -3.88 8.86
CA ALA A 16 -17.89 -4.84 8.06
C ALA A 16 -17.13 -5.34 6.82
N GLN A 17 -16.16 -4.56 6.32
CA GLN A 17 -15.18 -5.01 5.32
C GLN A 17 -14.00 -5.65 6.02
N SER A 18 -14.17 -6.86 6.57
CA SER A 18 -13.16 -7.64 7.32
C SER A 18 -11.90 -8.01 6.51
N GLY A 19 -11.21 -7.02 5.96
CA GLY A 19 -10.00 -7.14 5.16
C GLY A 19 -8.78 -6.95 6.04
N TYR A 20 -7.87 -7.90 5.98
CA TYR A 20 -6.53 -7.76 6.53
C TYR A 20 -5.59 -7.24 5.45
N PHE A 21 -4.78 -6.25 5.79
CA PHE A 21 -3.64 -5.89 4.95
C PHE A 21 -2.45 -6.75 5.37
N THR A 22 -1.99 -7.61 4.45
CA THR A 22 -0.82 -8.45 4.66
C THR A 22 0.30 -8.02 3.74
N TYR A 23 1.49 -7.81 4.29
CA TYR A 23 2.71 -7.55 3.51
C TYR A 23 3.54 -8.82 3.39
N HIS A 24 3.86 -9.20 2.15
CA HIS A 24 4.64 -10.38 1.78
C HIS A 24 5.90 -9.91 1.04
N LYS A 25 7.05 -9.89 1.74
CA LYS A 25 8.29 -9.39 1.16
C LYS A 25 8.92 -10.40 0.20
N GLU A 26 8.89 -11.67 0.59
CA GLU A 26 9.56 -12.74 -0.14
C GLU A 26 8.60 -13.43 -1.14
N PRO A 27 9.05 -13.75 -2.37
CA PRO A 27 8.18 -14.33 -3.40
C PRO A 27 7.54 -15.67 -3.03
N GLU A 28 8.21 -16.45 -2.19
CA GLU A 28 7.73 -17.74 -1.67
C GLU A 28 6.47 -17.65 -0.79
N PHE A 29 6.11 -16.44 -0.32
CA PHE A 29 4.85 -16.19 0.40
C PHE A 29 3.76 -15.60 -0.49
N LYS A 30 3.90 -15.70 -1.83
CA LYS A 30 2.85 -15.26 -2.76
C LYS A 30 1.57 -16.04 -2.46
N ILE A 31 0.47 -15.31 -2.27
CA ILE A 31 -0.86 -15.91 -2.16
C ILE A 31 -1.26 -16.36 -3.56
N GLU A 32 -1.48 -17.66 -3.73
CA GLU A 32 -2.01 -18.23 -4.95
C GLU A 32 -3.54 -18.31 -4.86
N ASN A 33 -4.21 -18.18 -6.00
CA ASN A 33 -5.66 -18.31 -6.05
C ASN A 33 -6.02 -19.80 -5.96
N GLU A 34 -6.80 -20.18 -4.95
CA GLU A 34 -7.38 -21.51 -4.86
C GLU A 34 -8.86 -21.44 -5.26
N PHE A 35 -9.34 -22.47 -5.98
CA PHE A 35 -10.75 -22.57 -6.33
C PHE A 35 -11.59 -22.82 -5.07
N PHE A 36 -12.40 -21.83 -4.67
CA PHE A 36 -13.37 -21.99 -3.60
C PHE A 36 -14.65 -22.66 -4.14
N GLU A 37 -14.86 -23.92 -3.76
CA GLU A 37 -16.12 -24.64 -3.98
C GLU A 37 -17.18 -24.24 -2.94
N PRO A 38 -18.48 -24.15 -3.29
CA PRO A 38 -19.11 -24.57 -4.55
C PRO A 38 -19.21 -23.47 -5.62
N ALA A 39 -18.67 -22.28 -5.34
CA ALA A 39 -18.92 -21.09 -6.14
C ALA A 39 -18.15 -21.10 -7.48
N LYS A 40 -16.96 -21.72 -7.55
CA LYS A 40 -16.11 -21.74 -8.77
C LYS A 40 -15.82 -20.34 -9.31
N HIS A 41 -15.58 -19.38 -8.42
CA HIS A 41 -15.22 -18.01 -8.79
C HIS A 41 -13.72 -17.78 -8.56
N GLN A 42 -13.09 -16.99 -9.43
CA GLN A 42 -11.79 -16.40 -9.11
C GLN A 42 -11.99 -15.37 -8.00
N THR A 43 -11.51 -15.67 -6.79
CA THR A 43 -11.64 -14.77 -5.63
C THR A 43 -10.42 -13.88 -5.44
N LEU A 44 -9.30 -14.21 -6.09
CA LEU A 44 -8.06 -13.44 -6.02
C LEU A 44 -7.78 -12.73 -7.36
N PHE A 45 -7.63 -11.41 -7.28
CA PHE A 45 -7.19 -10.55 -8.38
C PHE A 45 -5.78 -10.04 -8.10
N GLU A 46 -4.87 -10.27 -9.05
CA GLU A 46 -3.50 -9.76 -8.98
C GLU A 46 -3.36 -8.47 -9.79
N TRP A 47 -2.86 -7.42 -9.15
CA TRP A 47 -2.56 -6.14 -9.78
C TRP A 47 -1.06 -5.93 -9.77
N ILE A 48 -0.41 -6.14 -10.92
CA ILE A 48 1.03 -5.93 -11.06
C ILE A 48 1.28 -4.45 -11.31
N ILE A 49 1.93 -3.77 -10.37
CA ILE A 49 2.35 -2.38 -10.52
C ILE A 49 3.75 -2.34 -11.12
N PRO A 50 3.94 -1.76 -12.33
CA PRO A 50 5.26 -1.61 -12.92
C PRO A 50 6.19 -0.81 -12.01
N ALA A 51 7.44 -1.26 -11.85
CA ALA A 51 8.41 -0.58 -10.97
C ALA A 51 8.62 0.90 -11.37
N ASN A 52 8.50 1.21 -12.65
CA ASN A 52 8.63 2.57 -13.15
C ASN A 52 7.46 3.50 -12.77
N ALA A 53 6.31 2.95 -12.38
CA ALA A 53 5.12 3.68 -11.95
C ALA A 53 5.15 4.10 -10.47
N LYS A 54 6.08 3.57 -9.67
CA LYS A 54 6.17 3.88 -8.22
C LYS A 54 6.22 5.39 -7.95
N VAL A 55 7.07 6.11 -8.69
CA VAL A 55 7.24 7.56 -8.52
C VAL A 55 5.96 8.33 -8.83
N SER A 56 5.27 8.01 -9.93
CA SER A 56 4.04 8.71 -10.30
C SER A 56 2.93 8.45 -9.30
N ILE A 57 2.81 7.22 -8.78
CA ILE A 57 1.83 6.87 -7.76
C ILE A 57 2.09 7.65 -6.47
N ILE A 58 3.34 7.72 -6.00
CA ILE A 58 3.69 8.47 -4.77
C ILE A 58 3.33 9.95 -4.94
N LEU A 59 3.67 10.56 -6.07
CA LEU A 59 3.33 11.97 -6.34
C LEU A 59 1.82 12.21 -6.45
N MET A 60 1.08 11.26 -7.01
CA MET A 60 -0.38 11.35 -7.10
C MET A 60 -1.03 11.26 -5.72
N LEU A 61 -0.59 10.32 -4.88
CA LEU A 61 -1.05 10.20 -3.50
C LEU A 61 -0.74 11.45 -2.69
N ASP A 62 0.45 12.03 -2.87
CA ASP A 62 0.85 13.27 -2.21
C ASP A 62 -0.10 14.44 -2.53
N ARG A 63 -0.45 14.61 -3.82
CA ARG A 63 -1.43 15.63 -4.27
C ARG A 63 -2.82 15.41 -3.67
N LEU A 64 -3.17 14.16 -3.37
CA LEU A 64 -4.43 13.79 -2.73
C LEU A 64 -4.36 13.89 -1.19
N SER A 65 -3.29 14.45 -0.64
CA SER A 65 -3.06 14.52 0.82
C SER A 65 -3.00 13.14 1.50
N VAL A 66 -2.59 12.10 0.76
CA VAL A 66 -2.29 10.76 1.28
C VAL A 66 -0.78 10.62 1.36
N ASN A 67 -0.18 11.18 2.41
CA ASN A 67 1.27 11.20 2.61
C ASN A 67 1.63 11.15 4.10
N TYR A 68 2.93 11.00 4.41
CA TYR A 68 3.38 10.90 5.79
C TYR A 68 3.05 12.13 6.65
N LYS A 69 3.09 13.34 6.06
CA LYS A 69 2.79 14.59 6.77
C LYS A 69 1.32 14.68 7.21
N THR A 70 0.40 14.15 6.40
CA THR A 70 -1.04 14.21 6.68
C THR A 70 -1.52 13.02 7.51
N LEU A 71 -0.92 11.84 7.33
CA LEU A 71 -1.25 10.63 8.09
C LEU A 71 -0.62 10.63 9.49
N PHE A 72 0.56 11.23 9.63
CA PHE A 72 1.32 11.30 10.88
C PHE A 72 1.76 12.76 11.09
N PRO A 73 0.93 13.59 11.75
CA PRO A 73 1.16 15.03 11.85
C PRO A 73 2.25 15.41 12.86
N ASP A 74 2.97 14.45 13.40
CA ASP A 74 4.09 14.65 14.31
C ASP A 74 5.40 14.96 13.55
N LEU A 75 6.45 15.31 14.30
CA LEU A 75 7.75 15.63 13.73
C LEU A 75 8.32 14.46 12.91
N ASP A 76 8.06 13.22 13.34
CA ASP A 76 8.52 12.01 12.67
C ASP A 76 7.86 11.85 11.29
N GLY A 77 6.53 11.99 11.22
CA GLY A 77 5.81 11.95 9.94
C GLY A 77 6.21 13.07 8.98
N LEU A 78 6.41 14.29 9.50
CA LEU A 78 6.88 15.42 8.70
C LEU A 78 8.30 15.19 8.16
N SER A 79 9.21 14.68 8.99
CA SER A 79 10.59 14.36 8.59
C SER A 79 10.62 13.26 7.52
N LYS A 80 9.86 12.17 7.72
CA LYS A 80 9.73 11.06 6.75
C LYS A 80 9.17 11.53 5.42
N HIS A 81 8.20 12.44 5.42
CA HIS A 81 7.65 13.02 4.20
C HIS A 81 8.74 13.74 3.40
N HIS A 82 9.56 14.58 4.04
CA HIS A 82 10.64 15.28 3.36
C HIS A 82 11.71 14.33 2.80
N CYS A 83 12.17 13.35 3.59
CA CYS A 83 13.13 12.35 3.11
C CYS A 83 12.62 11.61 1.87
N LEU A 84 11.36 11.15 1.89
CA LEU A 84 10.76 10.47 0.75
C LEU A 84 10.69 11.38 -0.49
N MET A 85 10.30 12.64 -0.33
CA MET A 85 10.18 13.56 -1.45
C MET A 85 11.55 13.89 -2.08
N ASP A 86 12.62 13.90 -1.29
CA ASP A 86 13.97 14.08 -1.82
C ASP A 86 14.46 12.85 -2.60
N GLU A 87 14.14 11.63 -2.14
CA GLU A 87 14.38 10.40 -2.91
C GLU A 87 13.62 10.42 -4.24
N VAL A 88 12.35 10.83 -4.23
CA VAL A 88 11.51 10.93 -5.43
C VAL A 88 12.13 11.90 -6.44
N LYS A 89 12.55 13.09 -6.01
CA LYS A 89 13.23 14.07 -6.87
C LYS A 89 14.53 13.50 -7.46
N ALA A 90 15.31 12.78 -6.64
CA ALA A 90 16.55 12.16 -7.08
C ALA A 90 16.31 11.10 -8.17
N ILE A 91 15.25 10.30 -8.05
CA ILE A 91 14.86 9.31 -9.06
C ILE A 91 14.38 10.01 -10.34
N GLN A 92 13.61 11.10 -10.24
CA GLN A 92 13.16 11.85 -11.42
C GLN A 92 14.32 12.49 -12.18
N LYS A 93 15.35 12.98 -11.50
CA LYS A 93 16.55 13.57 -12.13
C LYS A 93 17.44 12.55 -12.85
N ARG A 94 17.36 11.28 -12.48
CA ARG A 94 18.14 10.17 -13.08
C ARG A 94 17.48 9.58 -14.34
N ARG A 95 16.26 10.00 -14.67
CA ARG A 95 15.53 9.62 -15.88
C ARG A 95 15.67 10.72 -16.93
#